data_AF-A0A645BKV3-F1
#
_entry.id   AF-A0A645BKV3-F1
#
_cell.length_a   1.000
_cell.length_b   1.000
_cell.length_c   1.000
_cell.angle_alpha   90.00
_cell.angle_beta   90.00
_cell.angle_gamma   90.00
#
_symmetry.space_group_name_H-M   'P 1'
#
loop_
_entity.id
_entity.type
_entity.pdbx_description
1 polymer ?
#
loop_
_entity_poly.entity_id
_entity_poly.type
_entity_poly.pdbx_seq_one_letter_code
_entity_poly.pdbx_strand_id
1 'polypeptide(L)'
;MNAAGSGLSCAETGTLGPVPGIMGFMEAAEAIKLITGKGETLKNKLLMFDALNFELDIFTVNKNPDCSLCGKNPDIKVVEHHEFICENKNDNNK
;
A
#
# COMPACT_ATOMS: atom_id res chain seq x y z
N MET A 1 17.99 5.01 17.36
CA MET A 1 17.32 6.01 16.49
C MET A 1 18.36 7.02 16.05
N ASN A 2 18.81 6.92 14.81
CA ASN A 2 19.34 8.01 13.98
C ASN A 2 19.54 7.44 12.58
N ALA A 3 18.47 7.48 11.77
CA ALA A 3 18.59 7.35 10.33
C ALA A 3 18.61 8.78 9.79
N ALA A 4 19.83 9.29 9.58
CA ALA A 4 20.06 10.54 8.91
C ALA A 4 19.40 10.51 7.52
N GLY A 5 18.63 11.56 7.22
CA GLY A 5 18.06 11.76 5.90
C GLY A 5 19.15 11.84 4.84
N SER A 6 19.08 10.94 3.86
CA SER A 6 19.64 11.10 2.53
C SER A 6 18.82 10.21 1.60
N GLY A 7 18.42 10.75 0.45
CA GLY A 7 17.41 10.19 -0.44
C GLY A 7 17.71 8.79 -0.96
N LEU A 8 17.35 7.80 -0.16
CA LEU A 8 17.19 6.41 -0.56
C LEU A 8 15.74 6.25 -1.00
N SER A 9 15.53 5.72 -2.19
CA SER A 9 14.20 5.32 -2.67
C SER A 9 13.55 4.34 -1.68
N CYS A 10 12.22 4.18 -1.71
CA CYS A 10 11.54 3.18 -0.88
C CYS A 10 12.11 1.75 -1.08
N ALA A 11 12.77 1.49 -2.21
CA ALA A 11 13.46 0.24 -2.48
C ALA A 11 14.76 0.06 -1.65
N GLU A 12 15.39 1.15 -1.22
CA GLU A 12 16.70 1.16 -0.56
C GLU A 12 16.61 1.32 0.97
N THR A 13 15.51 1.92 1.47
CA THR A 13 15.33 2.16 2.93
C THR A 13 14.96 0.88 3.70
N GLY A 14 14.46 -0.15 3.01
CA GLY A 14 14.02 -1.40 3.63
C GLY A 14 12.81 -1.22 4.55
N THR A 15 12.24 -2.35 4.99
CA THR A 15 11.16 -2.39 5.98
C THR A 15 11.50 -3.40 7.07
N LEU A 16 10.87 -3.27 8.23
CA LEU A 16 10.96 -4.31 9.27
C LEU A 16 10.27 -5.57 8.71
N GLY A 17 11.07 -6.58 8.34
CA GLY A 17 10.60 -7.79 7.63
C GLY A 17 9.30 -8.44 8.17
N PRO A 18 9.05 -8.49 9.49
CA PRO A 18 7.77 -8.93 10.04
C PRO A 18 6.53 -8.14 9.58
N VAL A 19 6.65 -6.85 9.29
CA VAL A 19 5.53 -5.97 8.93
C VAL A 19 4.80 -6.42 7.67
N PRO A 20 5.45 -6.61 6.50
CA PRO A 20 4.76 -7.16 5.33
C PRO A 20 4.22 -8.58 5.57
N GLY A 21 4.83 -9.37 6.46
CA GLY A 21 4.30 -10.68 6.86
C GLY A 21 2.95 -10.57 7.60
N ILE A 22 2.86 -9.67 8.57
CA ILE A 22 1.61 -9.37 9.30
C ILE A 22 0.54 -8.87 8.32
N MET A 23 0.89 -7.92 7.45
CA MET A 23 -0.03 -7.38 6.45
C MET A 23 -0.55 -8.49 5.51
N GLY A 24 0.32 -9.39 5.03
CA GLY A 24 -0.07 -10.51 4.17
C GLY A 24 -1.05 -11.47 4.85
N PHE A 25 -0.88 -11.75 6.16
CA PHE A 25 -1.85 -12.57 6.90
C PHE A 25 -3.19 -11.86 7.10
N MET A 26 -3.19 -10.54 7.35
CA MET A 26 -4.41 -9.74 7.42
C MET A 26 -5.16 -9.74 6.07
N GLU A 27 -4.44 -9.56 4.96
CA GLU A 27 -4.99 -9.64 3.60
C GLU A 27 -5.56 -11.02 3.29
N ALA A 28 -4.87 -12.10 3.66
CA ALA A 28 -5.36 -13.47 3.48
C ALA A 28 -6.66 -13.72 4.28
N ALA A 29 -6.75 -13.20 5.51
CA ALA A 29 -7.97 -13.29 6.30
C ALA A 29 -9.14 -12.52 5.65
N GLU A 30 -8.91 -11.31 5.11
CA GLU A 30 -9.93 -10.57 4.36
C GLU A 30 -10.38 -11.31 3.10
N ALA A 31 -9.45 -11.91 2.36
CA ALA A 31 -9.77 -12.71 1.18
C ALA A 31 -10.68 -13.89 1.54
N ILE A 32 -10.40 -14.61 2.63
CA ILE A 32 -11.24 -15.70 3.12
C ILE A 32 -12.65 -15.20 3.48
N LYS A 33 -12.77 -14.06 4.18
CA LYS A 33 -14.07 -13.48 4.51
C LYS A 33 -14.87 -13.11 3.26
N LEU A 34 -14.22 -12.53 2.25
CA LEU A 34 -14.84 -12.20 0.97
C LEU A 34 -15.32 -13.45 0.22
N ILE A 35 -14.48 -14.49 0.11
CA ILE A 35 -14.81 -15.74 -0.58
C ILE A 35 -15.96 -16.48 0.12
N THR A 36 -15.93 -16.54 1.45
CA THR A 36 -16.91 -17.31 2.23
C THR A 36 -18.19 -16.54 2.53
N GLY A 37 -18.20 -15.23 2.34
CA GLY A 37 -19.29 -14.35 2.74
C GLY A 37 -19.51 -14.30 4.25
N LYS A 38 -18.50 -14.65 5.07
CA LYS A 38 -18.60 -14.71 6.53
C LYS A 38 -17.82 -13.57 7.20
N GLY A 39 -18.40 -13.02 8.27
CA GLY A 39 -17.80 -11.97 9.08
C GLY A 39 -17.91 -10.58 8.44
N GLU A 40 -17.36 -9.58 9.13
CA GLU A 40 -17.31 -8.21 8.65
C GLU A 40 -15.96 -7.93 7.99
N THR A 41 -15.98 -7.36 6.79
CA THR A 41 -14.76 -7.05 6.04
C THR A 41 -14.24 -5.65 6.33
N LEU A 42 -12.98 -5.41 5.98
CA LEU A 42 -12.37 -4.08 5.94
C LEU A 42 -12.71 -3.32 4.64
N LYS A 43 -13.77 -3.72 3.92
CA LYS A 43 -14.25 -3.01 2.74
C LYS A 43 -14.56 -1.55 3.08
N ASN A 44 -14.12 -0.64 2.20
CA ASN A 44 -14.24 0.81 2.39
C ASN A 44 -13.54 1.32 3.66
N LYS A 45 -12.50 0.61 4.14
CA LYS A 45 -11.67 1.04 5.26
C LYS A 45 -10.21 1.06 4.85
N LEU A 46 -9.46 2.00 5.41
CA LEU A 46 -8.00 2.06 5.36
C LEU A 46 -7.48 1.64 6.74
N LEU A 47 -6.76 0.52 6.79
CA LEU A 47 -6.05 0.06 7.96
C LEU A 47 -4.62 0.63 7.94
N MET A 48 -4.22 1.29 9.02
CA MET A 48 -2.85 1.74 9.23
C MET A 48 -2.26 0.98 10.41
N PHE A 49 -1.07 0.39 10.21
CA PHE A 49 -0.36 -0.37 11.24
C PHE A 49 0.96 0.32 11.57
N ASP A 50 1.06 0.84 12.79
CA ASP A 50 2.32 1.30 13.36
C ASP A 50 2.99 0.13 14.08
N ALA A 51 4.04 -0.40 13.49
CA ALA A 51 4.78 -1.54 14.03
C ALA A 51 5.69 -1.18 15.22
N LEU A 52 6.06 0.09 15.41
CA LEU A 52 6.92 0.53 16.50
C LEU A 52 6.12 0.63 17.80
N ASN A 53 4.91 1.20 17.72
CA ASN A 53 4.02 1.38 18.87
C ASN A 53 2.96 0.27 19.00
N PHE A 54 2.86 -0.59 17.97
CA PHE A 54 1.86 -1.65 17.87
C PHE A 54 0.42 -1.10 17.90
N GLU A 55 0.17 -0.09 17.09
CA GLU A 55 -1.13 0.58 16.99
C GLU A 55 -1.81 0.27 15.65
N LEU A 56 -3.14 0.14 15.69
CA LEU A 56 -3.98 -0.10 14.53
C LEU A 56 -5.06 0.97 14.44
N ASP A 57 -4.97 1.80 13.40
CA ASP A 57 -5.99 2.78 13.10
C ASP A 57 -6.80 2.33 11.89
N ILE A 58 -8.13 2.52 11.97
CA ILE A 58 -9.05 2.16 10.89
C ILE A 58 -9.88 3.37 10.53
N PHE A 59 -9.68 3.86 9.32
CA PHE A 59 -10.41 4.99 8.77
C PHE A 59 -11.45 4.51 7.76
N THR A 60 -12.66 5.07 7.82
CA THR A 60 -13.65 4.81 6.76
C THR A 60 -13.32 5.66 5.54
N VAL A 61 -13.21 5.03 4.37
CA VAL A 61 -12.93 5.68 3.09
C VAL A 61 -14.15 5.58 2.21
N ASN A 62 -14.70 6.73 1.83
CA ASN A 62 -15.84 6.81 0.94
C ASN A 62 -15.40 7.00 -0.51
N LYS A 63 -16.14 6.41 -1.43
CA LYS A 63 -15.94 6.63 -2.86
C LYS A 63 -16.14 8.10 -3.19
N ASN A 64 -15.17 8.72 -3.85
CA ASN A 64 -15.32 10.07 -4.40
C ASN A 64 -16.21 10.02 -5.66
N PRO A 65 -17.39 10.67 -5.69
CA PRO A 65 -18.26 10.69 -6.87
C PRO A 65 -17.62 11.37 -8.08
N ASP A 66 -16.64 12.26 -7.86
CA ASP A 66 -15.95 13.02 -8.90
C ASP A 66 -14.58 12.42 -9.25
N CYS A 67 -14.32 11.17 -8.84
CA CYS A 67 -13.07 10.48 -9.18
C CYS A 67 -12.96 10.27 -10.70
N SER A 68 -11.87 10.76 -11.29
CA SER A 68 -11.55 10.61 -12.72
C SER A 68 -11.47 9.17 -13.23
N LEU A 69 -11.29 8.19 -12.33
CA LEU A 69 -11.20 6.77 -12.67
C LEU A 69 -12.53 6.02 -12.46
N CYS A 70 -13.16 6.17 -11.29
CA CYS A 70 -14.31 5.35 -10.91
C CYS A 70 -15.56 6.16 -10.53
N GLY A 71 -15.53 7.49 -10.66
CA GLY A 71 -16.63 8.41 -10.36
C GLY A 71 -17.80 8.30 -11.33
N LYS A 72 -18.74 9.24 -11.26
CA LYS A 72 -19.93 9.27 -12.13
C LYS A 72 -19.59 9.56 -13.59
N ASN A 73 -18.57 10.39 -13.82
CA ASN A 73 -18.11 10.81 -15.14
C ASN A 73 -16.58 10.58 -15.28
N PRO A 74 -16.12 9.33 -15.48
CA PRO A 74 -14.69 9.03 -15.55
C PRO A 74 -14.06 9.51 -16.87
N ASP A 75 -12.93 10.19 -16.77
CA ASP A 75 -12.11 10.66 -17.90
C ASP A 75 -10.88 9.76 -18.17
N ILE A 76 -10.42 8.98 -17.17
CA ILE A 76 -9.36 7.98 -17.34
C ILE A 76 -9.96 6.70 -17.91
N LYS A 77 -9.60 6.35 -19.15
CA LYS A 77 -10.15 5.19 -19.88
C LYS A 77 -9.18 4.02 -20.04
N VAL A 78 -7.89 4.28 -19.93
CA VAL A 78 -6.82 3.29 -20.06
C VAL A 78 -5.80 3.57 -18.98
N VAL A 79 -5.38 2.53 -18.27
CA VAL A 79 -4.25 2.59 -17.35
C VAL A 79 -3.03 2.13 -18.15
N GLU A 80 -2.13 3.05 -18.46
CA GLU A 80 -0.87 2.68 -19.09
C GLU A 80 0.01 1.93 -18.08
N HIS A 81 0.55 0.79 -18.49
CA HIS A 81 1.50 0.04 -17.69
C HIS A 81 2.85 0.76 -17.70
N HIS A 82 3.16 1.44 -16.61
CA HIS A 82 4.53 1.84 -16.34
C HIS A 82 5.30 0.64 -15.78
N GLU A 83 6.37 0.26 -16.47
CA GLU A 83 7.35 -0.68 -15.94
C GLU A 83 8.09 0.02 -14.79
N PHE A 84 8.03 -0.55 -13.59
CA PHE A 84 8.80 -0.05 -12.45
C PHE A 84 10.27 -0.39 -12.65
N ILE A 85 11.01 0.50 -13.32
CA ILE A 85 12.45 0.36 -13.51
C ILE A 85 13.17 1.08 -12.36
N CYS A 86 13.78 0.31 -11.46
CA CYS A 86 14.74 0.83 -10.50
C CYS A 86 16.12 0.95 -11.18
N GLU A 87 16.37 2.05 -11.89
CA GLU A 87 17.71 2.32 -12.43
C GLU A 87 18.65 2.86 -11.34
N ASN A 88 19.66 2.09 -10.97
CA ASN A 88 20.80 2.57 -10.19
C ASN A 88 21.76 3.33 -11.11
N LYS A 89 21.66 4.66 -11.16
CA LYS A 89 22.72 5.50 -11.74
C LYS A 89 23.89 5.60 -10.77
N ASN A 90 24.68 4.54 -10.60
CA ASN A 90 25.98 4.61 -9.92
C ASN A 90 27.02 3.59 -10.45
N ASP A 91 26.91 3.17 -11.70
CA ASP A 91 28.02 2.50 -12.40
C ASP A 91 28.83 3.52 -13.22
N ASN A 92 29.45 4.52 -12.58
CA ASN A 92 30.44 5.39 -13.22
C ASN A 92 31.35 6.08 -12.18
N ASN A 93 32.36 5.39 -11.64
CA ASN A 93 33.70 5.96 -11.62
C ASN A 93 34.77 4.89 -11.33
N LYS A 94 35.70 4.78 -12.28
CA LYS A 94 37.13 4.44 -12.17
C LYS A 94 37.70 4.22 -10.76
#